data_AF-A0A935AKY7-F1
#
_entry.id   AF-A0A935AKY7-F1
#
_cell.length_a   1.000
_cell.length_b   1.000
_cell.length_c   1.000
_cell.angle_alpha   90.00
_cell.angle_beta   90.00
_cell.angle_gamma   90.00
#
_symmetry.space_group_name_H-M   'P 1'
#
loop_
_entity.id
_entity.type
_entity.pdbx_description
1 polymer ?
#
loop_
_entity_poly.entity_id
_entity_poly.type
_entity_poly.pdbx_seq_one_letter_code
_entity_poly.pdbx_strand_id
1 'polypeptide(L)' 'MSTKRTRKVFSESFKKHKVELIESGKLTTGSVAAQFDVSYTAVYQWVKNTVSSRHQIRS' A
#
# COMPACT_ATOMS: atom_id res chain seq x y z
N MET A 1 15.32 14.10 -21.10
CA MET A 1 14.28 14.69 -20.24
C MET A 1 14.25 13.94 -18.92
N SER A 2 14.60 14.59 -17.80
CA SER A 2 14.60 13.94 -16.49
C SER A 2 13.18 13.98 -15.93
N THR A 3 12.41 12.90 -16.13
CA THR A 3 11.07 12.75 -15.54
C THR A 3 11.22 12.65 -14.03
N LYS A 4 11.11 13.78 -13.33
CA LYS A 4 11.00 13.81 -11.86
C LYS A 4 9.76 13.01 -11.50
N ARG A 5 9.93 11.73 -11.14
CA ARG A 5 8.86 10.92 -10.55
C ARG A 5 8.49 11.58 -9.23
N THR A 6 7.44 12.40 -9.24
CA THR A 6 6.85 12.95 -8.03
C THR A 6 6.42 11.77 -7.18
N ARG A 7 7.15 11.51 -6.10
CA ARG A 7 6.79 10.48 -5.12
C ARG A 7 5.45 10.92 -4.53
N LYS A 8 4.36 10.25 -4.92
CA LYS A 8 3.06 10.45 -4.30
C LYS A 8 3.18 10.04 -2.83
N VAL A 9 3.11 11.01 -1.94
CA VAL A 9 3.17 10.78 -0.49
C VAL A 9 1.73 10.55 -0.03
N PHE A 10 1.42 9.30 0.29
CA PHE A 10 0.14 8.95 0.93
C PHE A 10 0.34 8.88 2.44
N SER A 11 -0.65 9.37 3.19
CA SER A 11 -0.70 9.24 4.65
C SER A 11 -0.74 7.76 5.07
N GLU A 12 -0.25 7.47 6.27
CA GLU A 12 -0.24 6.10 6.79
C GLU A 12 -1.64 5.54 7.01
N SER A 13 -2.60 6.39 7.44
CA SER A 13 -4.01 6.02 7.58
C SER A 13 -4.61 5.58 6.25
N PHE A 14 -4.29 6.29 5.17
CA PHE A 14 -4.74 5.94 3.83
C PHE A 14 -4.16 4.60 3.36
N LYS A 15 -2.84 4.41 3.54
CA LYS A 15 -2.18 3.14 3.22
C LYS A 15 -2.79 1.97 3.99
N LYS A 16 -3.01 2.13 5.30
CA LYS A 16 -3.63 1.11 6.17
C LYS A 16 -5.03 0.72 5.70
N HIS A 17 -5.90 1.70 5.46
CA HIS A 17 -7.26 1.44 4.98
C HIS A 17 -7.24 0.66 3.65
N LYS A 18 -6.34 1.00 2.72
CA LYS A 18 -6.21 0.28 1.46
C LYS A 18 -5.67 -1.13 1.65
N VAL A 19 -4.69 -1.32 2.54
CA VAL A 19 -4.20 -2.66 2.88
C VAL A 19 -5.31 -3.51 3.50
N GLU A 20 -6.12 -2.98 4.43
CA GLU A 20 -7.25 -3.73 5.00
C GLU A 20 -8.23 -4.21 3.93
N LEU A 21 -8.52 -3.38 2.92
CA LEU A 21 -9.37 -3.79 1.79
C LEU A 21 -8.71 -4.89 0.95
N ILE A 22 -7.38 -4.86 0.79
CA ILE A 22 -6.63 -5.92 0.11
C ILE A 22 -6.65 -7.22 0.91
N GLU A 23 -6.41 -7.16 2.22
CA GLU A 23 -6.45 -8.31 3.12
C GLU A 23 -7.85 -8.90 3.25
N SER A 24 -8.88 -8.06 3.23
CA SER A 24 -10.29 -8.46 3.17
C SER A 24 -10.68 -9.11 1.83
N GLY A 25 -9.82 -9.11 0.82
CA GLY A 25 -10.12 -9.62 -0.53
C GLY A 25 -11.07 -8.72 -1.33
N LYS A 26 -11.38 -7.51 -0.86
CA LYS A 26 -12.24 -6.54 -1.57
C LYS A 26 -11.52 -5.82 -2.70
N LEU A 27 -10.20 -5.68 -2.58
CA LEU A 27 -9.34 -5.08 -3.61
C LEU A 27 -8.14 -5.98 -3.87
N THR A 28 -7.61 -5.91 -5.09
CA THR A 28 -6.31 -6.53 -5.40
C THR A 28 -5.22 -5.47 -5.42
N THR A 29 -3.98 -5.90 -5.17
CA THR A 29 -2.79 -5.04 -5.30
C THR A 29 -2.70 -4.39 -6.69
N GLY A 30 -3.14 -5.07 -7.74
CA GLY A 30 -3.20 -4.53 -9.10
C GLY A 30 -4.26 -3.46 -9.30
N SER A 31 -5.47 -3.66 -8.78
CA SER A 31 -6.51 -2.63 -8.82
C SER A 31 -6.09 -1.37 -8.09
N VAL A 32 -5.42 -1.49 -6.94
CA VAL A 32 -4.90 -0.34 -6.18
C VAL A 32 -3.74 0.33 -6.91
N ALA A 33 -2.82 -0.46 -7.50
CA ALA A 33 -1.73 0.06 -8.31
C ALA A 33 -2.23 0.91 -9.49
N ALA A 34 -3.23 0.40 -10.22
CA ALA A 34 -3.85 1.11 -11.33
C ALA A 34 -4.64 2.34 -10.88
N GLN A 35 -5.47 2.21 -9.84
CA GLN A 35 -6.34 3.30 -9.37
C GLN A 35 -5.57 4.51 -8.85
N PHE A 36 -4.43 4.29 -8.21
CA PHE A 36 -3.62 5.37 -7.63
C PHE A 36 -2.39 5.70 -8.46
N ASP A 37 -2.21 5.02 -9.60
CA ASP A 37 -1.03 5.13 -10.47
C ASP A 37 0.24 5.05 -9.62
N VAL A 38 0.35 3.93 -8.90
CA VAL A 38 1.49 3.56 -8.07
C VAL A 38 2.02 2.20 -8.52
N SER A 39 3.33 1.99 -8.37
CA SER A 39 3.93 0.70 -8.69
C SER A 39 3.41 -0.41 -7.78
N TYR A 40 3.20 -1.60 -8.32
CA TYR A 40 2.86 -2.82 -7.56
C TYR A 40 3.78 -3.04 -6.36
N THR A 41 5.08 -2.78 -6.53
CA THR A 41 6.09 -2.87 -5.47
C THR A 41 5.81 -1.91 -4.30
N ALA A 42 5.27 -0.71 -4.57
CA ALA A 42 4.90 0.25 -3.54
C ALA A 42 3.69 -0.26 -2.74
N VAL A 43 2.68 -0.81 -3.42
CA VAL A 43 1.51 -1.42 -2.75
C VAL A 43 1.94 -2.63 -1.91
N TYR A 44 2.84 -3.45 -2.44
CA TYR A 44 3.41 -4.59 -1.71
C TYR A 44 4.18 -4.14 -0.45
N GLN A 45 4.97 -3.07 -0.55
CA GLN A 45 5.64 -2.46 0.60
C GLN A 45 4.65 -1.92 1.64
N TRP A 46 3.50 -1.36 1.21
CA TRP A 46 2.46 -0.93 2.15
C TRP A 46 1.95 -2.11 2.96
N VAL A 47 1.58 -3.21 2.29
CA VAL A 47 1.11 -4.44 2.94
C VAL A 47 2.17 -5.00 3.89
N LYS A 48 3.42 -5.11 3.43
CA LYS A 48 4.53 -5.63 4.25
C LYS A 48 4.76 -4.80 5.51
N ASN A 49 4.79 -3.47 5.40
CA ASN A 49 5.00 -2.60 6.55
C ASN A 49 3.85 -2.67 7.55
N THR A 50 2.61 -2.69 7.07
CA THR A 50 1.44 -2.81 7.96
C THR A 50 1.40 -4.15 8.69
N VAL A 51 1.77 -5.25 8.02
CA VAL A 51 1.85 -6.57 8.63
C VAL A 51 2.96 -6.62 9.68
N SER A 52 4.13 -6.04 9.39
CA SER A 52 5.23 -5.93 10.35
C SER A 52 4.85 -5.13 11.60
N SER A 53 4.06 -4.06 11.46
CA SER A 53 3.54 -3.29 12.60
C SER A 53 2.42 -4.02 13.37
N ARG A 54 1.70 -4.95 12.73
CA ARG A 54 0.60 -5.71 13.35
C ARG A 54 1.10 -6.94 14.12
N HIS A 55 2.32 -7.41 13.85
CA HIS A 55 2.91 -8.60 14.49
C HIS A 55 3.46 -8.38 15.90
N GLN A 56 3.40 -7.16 16.46
CA GLN A 56 3.83 -6.92 17.85
C GLN A 56 2.74 -7.15 18.91
N ILE A 57 1.50 -7.50 18.52
CA ILE A 57 0.34 -7.58 19.44
C ILE A 57 -0.19 -9.03 19.62
N ARG A 58 0.47 -10.05 19.06
CA ARG A 58 0.09 -11.46 19.24
C ARG A 58 1.20 -12.30 19.89
N SER A 59 1.81 -11.80 20.97
CA SER A 59 2.59 -12.60 21.92
C SER A 59 1.92 -12.62 23.28
#